data_AF-A0A7W8FVT4-F1
#
_entry.id   AF-A0A7W8FVT4-F1
#
_cell.length_a   1.000
_cell.length_b   1.000
_cell.length_c   1.000
_cell.angle_alpha   90.00
_cell.angle_beta   90.00
_cell.angle_gamma   90.00
#
_symmetry.space_group_name_H-M   'P 1'
#
loop_
_entity.id
_entity.type
_entity.pdbx_description
1 polymer ?
#
loop_
_entity_poly.entity_id
_entity_poly.type
_entity_poly.pdbx_seq_one_letter_code
_entity_poly.pdbx_strand_id
1 'polypeptide(L)'
;MPQKQLLPQQSVAYYFVRSKSVHEEEGETFVTLFARLCREHTFVSGGKKMSERESVWVDIDEVKASHATEKMLKLPNRIQNFVVPENVFLELVNTAKTCPKELYFVSPIHISKF
;
A
#
# COMPACT_ATOMS: atom_id res chain seq x y z
N MET A 1 -19.13 2.48 -42.90
CA MET A 1 -18.31 3.31 -42.00
C MET A 1 -17.52 2.37 -41.09
N PRO A 2 -16.19 2.46 -40.97
CA PRO A 2 -15.46 1.59 -40.07
C PRO A 2 -15.70 2.05 -38.64
N GLN A 3 -16.29 1.19 -37.81
CA GLN A 3 -16.38 1.39 -36.37
C GLN A 3 -14.94 1.47 -35.85
N LYS A 4 -14.54 2.63 -35.32
CA LYS A 4 -13.33 2.74 -34.50
C LYS A 4 -13.49 1.76 -33.35
N GLN A 5 -12.79 0.63 -33.42
CA GLN A 5 -12.60 -0.24 -32.27
C GLN A 5 -11.96 0.62 -31.19
N LEU A 6 -12.75 0.99 -30.18
CA LEU A 6 -12.25 1.59 -28.96
C LEU A 6 -11.28 0.58 -28.36
N LEU A 7 -9.99 0.87 -28.44
CA LEU A 7 -8.97 0.12 -27.73
C LEU A 7 -9.41 0.00 -26.25
N PRO A 8 -9.21 -1.15 -25.59
CA PRO A 8 -9.49 -1.27 -24.17
C PRO A 8 -8.75 -0.14 -23.45
N GLN A 9 -9.49 0.77 -22.82
CA GLN A 9 -8.87 1.83 -22.03
C GLN A 9 -8.25 1.17 -20.81
N GLN A 10 -6.95 0.88 -20.91
CA GLN A 10 -6.18 0.29 -19.84
C GLN A 10 -5.54 1.41 -19.02
N SER A 11 -5.84 1.45 -17.73
CA SER A 11 -5.15 2.34 -16.78
C SER A 11 -4.61 1.57 -15.61
N VAL A 12 -3.45 1.96 -15.10
CA VAL A 12 -2.85 1.37 -13.90
C VAL A 12 -2.86 2.40 -12.79
N ALA A 13 -3.39 2.02 -11.63
CA ALA A 13 -3.30 2.80 -10.41
C ALA A 13 -2.35 2.10 -9.42
N TYR A 14 -1.50 2.89 -8.76
CA TYR A 14 -0.49 2.39 -7.83
C TYR A 14 -0.84 2.81 -6.41
N TYR A 15 -0.75 1.87 -5.48
CA TYR A 15 -1.16 2.06 -4.10
C TYR A 15 -0.06 1.61 -3.15
N PHE A 16 0.15 2.43 -2.13
CA PHE A 16 0.91 2.09 -0.96
C PHE A 16 0.00 2.09 0.26
N VAL A 17 -0.09 0.96 0.95
CA VAL A 17 -0.88 0.79 2.16
C VAL A 17 0.06 0.51 3.31
N ARG A 18 -0.17 1.16 4.45
CA ARG A 18 0.46 0.77 5.71
C ARG A 18 -0.52 0.87 6.86
N SER A 19 -0.27 0.14 7.93
CA SER A 19 -1.05 0.24 9.14
C SER A 19 -0.25 -0.10 10.38
N LYS A 20 -0.68 0.47 11.50
CA LYS A 20 -0.39 -0.04 12.83
C LYS A 20 -1.70 -0.56 13.43
N SER A 21 -1.64 -1.72 14.05
CA SER A 21 -2.63 -2.24 14.99
C SER A 21 -2.00 -2.40 16.38
N VAL A 22 -2.79 -2.22 17.43
CA VAL A 22 -2.43 -2.56 18.81
C VAL A 22 -3.54 -3.43 19.36
N HIS A 23 -3.19 -4.57 19.92
CA HIS A 23 -4.15 -5.53 20.47
C HIS A 23 -3.57 -6.22 21.71
N GLU A 24 -4.44 -6.88 22.47
CA GLU A 24 -4.06 -7.65 23.66
C GLU A 24 -4.31 -9.14 23.41
N GLU A 25 -3.35 -9.98 23.81
CA GLU A 25 -3.43 -11.44 23.77
C GLU A 25 -2.80 -11.98 25.06
N GLU A 26 -3.53 -12.83 25.79
CA GLU A 26 -3.09 -13.42 27.08
C GLU A 26 -2.60 -12.39 28.14
N GLY A 27 -3.15 -11.17 28.10
CA GLY A 27 -2.77 -10.08 29.02
C GLY A 27 -1.49 -9.35 28.61
N GLU A 28 -0.91 -9.68 27.45
CA GLU A 28 0.21 -8.95 26.85
C GLU A 28 -0.28 -8.07 25.69
N THR A 29 0.26 -6.86 25.59
CA THR A 29 -0.05 -5.94 24.48
C THR A 29 0.95 -6.14 23.33
N PHE A 30 0.45 -6.23 22.11
CA PHE A 30 1.24 -6.37 20.89
C PHE A 30 1.02 -5.19 19.94
N VAL A 31 2.04 -4.89 19.15
CA VAL A 31 2.01 -3.89 18.08
C VAL A 31 2.29 -4.61 16.77
N THR A 32 1.31 -4.59 15.86
CA THR A 32 1.43 -5.16 14.52
C THR A 32 1.60 -4.02 13.52
N LEU A 33 2.66 -4.07 12.73
CA LEU A 33 2.88 -3.21 11.58
C LEU A 33 2.67 -3.98 10.29
N PHE A 34 2.02 -3.34 9.34
CA PHE A 34 1.77 -3.92 8.02
C PHE A 34 2.07 -2.89 6.95
N ALA A 35 2.66 -3.33 5.85
CA ALA A 35 2.90 -2.53 4.66
C ALA A 35 2.64 -3.36 3.41
N ARG A 36 2.06 -2.73 2.38
CA ARG A 36 1.76 -3.38 1.10
C ARG A 36 1.88 -2.40 -0.05
N LEU A 37 2.50 -2.87 -1.12
CA LEU A 37 2.54 -2.23 -2.42
C LEU A 37 1.68 -3.03 -3.38
N CYS A 38 0.69 -2.40 -3.99
CA CYS A 38 -0.20 -3.05 -4.95
C CYS A 38 -0.49 -2.14 -6.14
N ARG A 39 -0.73 -2.75 -7.30
CA ARG A 39 -1.16 -2.08 -8.52
C ARG A 39 -2.52 -2.60 -8.95
N GLU A 40 -3.35 -1.74 -9.49
CA GLU A 40 -4.68 -2.08 -9.99
C GLU A 40 -4.76 -1.77 -11.48
N HIS A 41 -4.98 -2.81 -12.28
CA HIS A 41 -5.24 -2.69 -13.71
C HIS A 41 -6.73 -2.53 -13.93
N THR A 42 -7.13 -1.46 -14.58
CA THR A 42 -8.51 -1.23 -15.00
C THR A 42 -8.59 -1.39 -16.51
N PHE A 43 -9.56 -2.15 -17.00
CA PHE A 43 -9.81 -2.37 -18.43
C PHE A 43 -11.31 -2.39 -18.73
N VAL A 44 -11.67 -2.16 -19.99
CA VAL A 44 -13.05 -2.26 -20.47
C VAL A 44 -13.19 -3.54 -21.29
N SER A 45 -14.08 -4.43 -20.87
CA SER A 45 -14.40 -5.67 -21.57
C SER A 45 -15.91 -5.78 -21.77
N GLY A 46 -16.35 -5.96 -23.02
CA GLY A 46 -17.77 -6.08 -23.36
C GLY A 46 -18.63 -4.88 -22.89
N GLY A 47 -18.08 -3.67 -22.91
CA GLY A 47 -18.74 -2.46 -22.44
C GLY A 47 -18.82 -2.30 -20.91
N LYS A 48 -18.27 -3.25 -20.14
CA LYS A 48 -18.17 -3.17 -18.68
C LYS A 48 -16.76 -2.81 -18.24
N LYS A 49 -16.66 -1.91 -17.27
CA LYS A 49 -15.40 -1.60 -16.59
C LYS A 49 -15.08 -2.72 -15.60
N MET A 50 -13.90 -3.31 -15.72
CA MET A 50 -13.36 -4.32 -14.82
C MET A 50 -12.06 -3.78 -14.20
N SER A 51 -11.77 -4.21 -12.97
CA SER A 51 -10.50 -3.95 -12.32
C SER A 51 -9.93 -5.21 -11.69
N GLU A 52 -8.62 -5.36 -11.80
CA GLU A 52 -7.85 -6.45 -11.22
C GLU A 52 -6.73 -5.86 -10.38
N ARG A 53 -6.63 -6.27 -9.11
CA ARG A 53 -5.64 -5.76 -8.17
C ARG A 53 -4.60 -6.84 -7.86
N GLU A 54 -3.35 -6.49 -8.05
CA GLU A 54 -2.19 -7.34 -7.78
C GLU A 54 -1.37 -6.76 -6.61
N SER A 55 -1.02 -7.61 -5.66
CA SER A 55 -0.07 -7.26 -4.59
C SER A 55 1.35 -7.55 -5.08
N VAL A 56 2.16 -6.50 -5.22
CA VAL A 56 3.54 -6.58 -5.70
C VAL A 56 4.48 -6.92 -4.55
N TRP A 57 4.22 -6.38 -3.37
CA TRP A 57 5.01 -6.64 -2.17
C TRP A 57 4.16 -6.47 -0.92
N VAL A 58 4.45 -7.25 0.12
CA VAL A 58 3.77 -7.21 1.41
C VAL A 58 4.77 -7.58 2.51
N ASP A 59 4.62 -6.93 3.66
CA ASP A 59 5.38 -7.27 4.86
C ASP A 59 4.56 -6.99 6.11
N ILE A 60 4.79 -7.81 7.13
CA ILE A 60 4.12 -7.75 8.43
C ILE A 60 5.15 -8.03 9.53
N ASP A 61 5.18 -7.17 10.53
CA ASP A 61 6.05 -7.29 11.69
C ASP A 61 5.20 -7.14 12.95
N GLU A 62 5.40 -8.01 13.93
CA GLU A 62 4.66 -8.01 15.17
C GLU A 62 5.60 -8.17 16.35
N VAL A 63 5.42 -7.29 17.33
CA VAL A 63 6.26 -7.26 18.52
C VAL A 63 5.41 -7.01 19.76
N LYS A 64 5.83 -7.55 20.89
CA LYS A 64 5.31 -7.13 22.20
C LYS A 64 5.54 -5.62 22.36
N ALA A 65 4.59 -4.92 22.94
CA ALA A 65 4.68 -3.47 23.15
C ALA A 65 5.90 -3.09 24.01
N SER A 66 6.31 -3.96 24.95
CA SER A 66 7.54 -3.81 25.74
C SER A 66 8.83 -3.85 24.91
N HIS A 67 8.80 -4.46 23.73
CA HIS A 67 9.93 -4.53 22.79
C HIS A 67 9.78 -3.57 21.60
N ALA A 68 8.64 -2.89 21.50
CA ALA A 68 8.38 -1.94 20.42
C ALA A 68 9.28 -0.71 20.57
N THR A 69 9.86 -0.26 19.45
CA THR A 69 10.59 1.01 19.46
C THR A 69 9.63 2.18 19.63
N GLU A 70 10.10 3.30 20.18
CA GLU A 70 9.30 4.51 20.35
C GLU A 70 8.68 4.99 19.02
N LYS A 71 9.40 4.81 17.90
CA LYS A 71 8.94 5.12 16.54
C LYS A 71 7.68 4.32 16.18
N MET A 72 7.63 3.03 16.53
CA MET A 72 6.48 2.15 16.27
C MET A 72 5.27 2.56 17.12
N LEU A 73 5.49 2.87 18.40
CA LEU A 73 4.42 3.27 19.32
C LEU A 73 3.74 4.57 18.89
N LYS A 74 4.53 5.54 18.39
CA LYS A 74 4.05 6.85 17.89
C LYS A 74 3.26 6.78 16.59
N LEU A 75 3.33 5.68 15.83
CA LEU A 75 2.52 5.54 14.63
C LEU A 75 1.03 5.53 14.99
N PRO A 76 0.15 6.12 14.16
CA PRO A 76 -1.28 6.14 14.43
C PRO A 76 -1.86 4.72 14.29
N ASN A 77 -2.73 4.33 15.22
CA ASN A 77 -3.40 3.02 15.22
C ASN A 77 -4.52 2.96 14.17
N ARG A 78 -4.16 2.93 12.88
CA ARG A 78 -5.09 2.94 11.75
C ARG A 78 -4.45 2.42 10.47
N ILE A 79 -5.30 2.10 9.50
CA ILE A 79 -4.88 1.86 8.12
C ILE A 79 -4.75 3.20 7.39
N GLN A 80 -3.67 3.37 6.65
CA GLN A 80 -3.44 4.48 5.73
C GLN A 80 -3.24 3.93 4.32
N ASN A 81 -3.99 4.47 3.37
CA ASN A 81 -3.91 4.11 1.96
C ASN A 81 -3.52 5.35 1.16
N PHE A 82 -2.48 5.23 0.35
CA PHE A 82 -1.93 6.27 -0.49
C PHE A 82 -2.03 5.85 -1.95
N VAL A 83 -2.68 6.66 -2.78
CA VAL A 83 -2.52 6.58 -4.23
C VAL A 83 -1.23 7.32 -4.55
N VAL A 84 -0.31 6.65 -5.23
CA VAL A 84 1.01 7.20 -5.56
C VAL A 84 1.25 7.20 -7.06
N PRO A 85 2.04 8.15 -7.59
CA PRO A 85 2.57 8.06 -8.94
C PRO A 85 3.42 6.79 -9.16
N GLU A 86 3.52 6.33 -10.39
CA GLU A 86 4.29 5.14 -10.77
C GLU A 86 5.76 5.22 -10.33
N ASN A 87 6.41 6.36 -10.56
CA ASN A 87 7.82 6.55 -10.18
C ASN A 87 8.02 6.42 -8.65
N VAL A 88 7.12 6.99 -7.84
CA VAL A 88 7.17 6.83 -6.38
C VAL A 88 6.92 5.37 -5.98
N PHE A 89 6.00 4.69 -6.65
CA PHE A 89 5.75 3.27 -6.41
C PHE A 89 7.01 2.41 -6.68
N LEU A 90 7.70 2.64 -7.78
CA LEU A 90 8.92 1.91 -8.13
C LEU A 90 10.04 2.15 -7.11
N GLU A 91 10.20 3.38 -6.63
CA GLU A 91 11.16 3.67 -5.55
C GLU A 91 10.80 3.00 -4.23
N LEU A 92 9.50 2.92 -3.89
CA LEU A 92 9.04 2.16 -2.73
C LEU A 92 9.31 0.66 -2.89
N VAL A 93 9.14 0.10 -4.09
CA VAL A 93 9.49 -1.30 -4.39
C VAL A 93 10.99 -1.53 -4.24
N ASN A 94 11.83 -0.59 -4.68
CA ASN A 94 13.28 -0.68 -4.51
C ASN A 94 13.66 -0.60 -3.02
N THR A 95 13.05 0.33 -2.28
CA THR A 95 13.22 0.47 -0.82
C THR A 95 12.80 -0.80 -0.09
N ALA A 96 11.70 -1.44 -0.51
CA ALA A 96 11.23 -2.69 0.07
C ALA A 96 12.26 -3.83 -0.06
N LYS A 97 13.10 -3.83 -1.11
CA LYS A 97 14.15 -4.83 -1.30
C LYS A 97 15.39 -4.58 -0.44
N THR A 98 15.70 -3.32 -0.14
CA THR A 98 16.95 -2.94 0.56
C THR A 98 16.73 -2.67 2.05
N CYS A 99 15.61 -2.06 2.42
CA CYS A 99 15.27 -1.67 3.78
C CYS A 99 13.75 -1.75 4.03
N PRO A 100 13.16 -2.97 4.07
CA PRO A 100 11.72 -3.18 4.15
C PRO A 100 11.06 -2.49 5.35
N LYS A 101 11.73 -2.50 6.51
CA LYS A 101 11.22 -1.90 7.76
C LYS A 101 11.00 -0.39 7.67
N GLU A 102 11.70 0.32 6.81
CA GLU A 102 11.47 1.77 6.64
C GLU A 102 10.10 2.05 6.03
N LEU A 103 9.52 1.12 5.26
CA LEU A 103 8.19 1.34 4.70
C LEU A 103 7.10 1.49 5.76
N TYR A 104 7.25 0.94 6.96
CA TYR A 104 6.27 1.20 8.03
C TYR A 104 6.22 2.68 8.43
N PHE A 105 7.29 3.44 8.19
CA PHE A 105 7.45 4.81 8.67
C PHE A 105 7.36 5.87 7.57
N VAL A 106 7.57 5.49 6.31
CA VAL A 106 7.47 6.41 5.16
C VAL A 106 6.04 6.88 4.96
N SER A 107 5.90 8.18 4.67
CA SER A 107 4.65 8.80 4.24
C SER A 107 4.89 9.49 2.90
N PRO A 108 4.39 8.95 1.77
CA PRO A 108 4.53 9.62 0.49
C PRO A 108 3.88 11.01 0.55
N ILE A 109 4.53 12.02 0.01
CA ILE A 109 3.96 13.36 -0.10
C ILE A 109 2.78 13.26 -1.09
N HIS A 110 1.55 13.34 -0.56
CA HIS A 110 0.35 13.30 -1.38
C HIS A 110 0.28 14.60 -2.19
N ILE A 111 0.47 14.51 -3.51
CA ILE A 111 0.10 15.62 -4.40
C ILE A 111 -1.43 15.62 -4.45
N SER A 112 -2.05 16.39 -3.54
CA SER A 112 -3.46 16.74 -3.70
C SER A 112 -3.57 17.51 -5.00
N LYS A 113 -4.08 16.88 -6.06
CA LYS A 113 -4.60 17.64 -7.20
C LYS A 113 -5.85 18.36 -6.68
N PHE A 114 -5.70 19.64 -6.37
CA PHE A 114 -6.81 20.57 -6.19
C PHE A 114 -7.58 20.71 -7.51
#